data_AF-A0A2E6GS73-F1
#
_entry.id   AF-A0A2E6GS73-F1
#
_cell.length_a   1.000
_cell.length_b   1.000
_cell.length_c   1.000
_cell.angle_alpha   90.00
_cell.angle_beta   90.00
_cell.angle_gamma   90.00
#
_symmetry.space_group_name_H-M   'P 1'
#
loop_
_entity.id
_entity.type
_entity.pdbx_description
1 polymer ?
#
loop_
_entity_poly.entity_id
_entity_poly.type
_entity_poly.pdbx_seq_one_letter_code
_entity_poly.pdbx_strand_id
1 'polypeptide(L)'
;MWPNAYPSTLFVASLALGLIVSTVSSSQEKQKSPTPVDVKEALTKTTLLDCVRVLNKKPGWCELRGASISKIFPKPMSPEIKMVSGPNSVIAAWNGAAFDPVDLKMYFHGGGHRDYGGNEVYELDLLRGKWSRLTDPAYIPPPTKEVRCPVPVSGPPSSHTYDGFIFARSTRTIFMIPSVYGCVRGSLNPDREMWEFNPSKTETRNSLAPLTWRQRDLMPEKMKWKYYRTAEFEDGRLYVSNGVFESIYNVKENSWKRIGSRPNYGAGTSIYDPKRKGIWSVHRHGLVFTKPPKIGRLLSKSGAGVDGFSGIARTRDDKLIFWNGASYIHTYDPETQEWRLFDWAGKGPKIGSRVYSKWVWLPRYDVYVGYADAKSSAWVYRHPISEKGKPVNTSSIQPLLKKAKPGETVKIPPGIYQAGAIINKSLKLDMKDVRIIGPTHGKGVLLIKNAKGPVIIENFRTFDPIRCGNCAGIKIEGKNFNVTVRKSHISNAEMGILTDNWGGALIVEDTLIEDIGHARGQEPMHLIYAGIIDKLRVVRSTLRRSHYYGHIVKSRAVHTEISDTYISGGIG
;
A
#
# COMPACT_ATOMS: atom_id res chain seq x y z
N MET A 1 -82.14 -38.96 -46.73
CA MET A 1 -82.99 -40.14 -46.52
C MET A 1 -82.30 -41.04 -45.51
N TRP A 2 -83.03 -41.37 -44.44
CA TRP A 2 -82.78 -42.39 -43.41
C TRP A 2 -82.37 -43.78 -43.99
N PRO A 3 -82.01 -44.82 -43.19
CA PRO A 3 -81.48 -44.90 -41.80
C PRO A 3 -80.51 -46.10 -41.50
N ASN A 4 -80.26 -46.34 -40.19
CA ASN A 4 -79.96 -47.60 -39.46
C ASN A 4 -78.51 -48.13 -39.38
N ALA A 5 -78.01 -48.80 -38.32
CA ALA A 5 -78.32 -48.93 -36.88
C ALA A 5 -77.22 -49.85 -36.23
N TYR A 6 -76.58 -49.39 -35.13
CA TYR A 6 -76.10 -50.13 -33.92
C TYR A 6 -74.99 -51.25 -33.95
N PRO A 7 -74.29 -51.54 -32.81
CA PRO A 7 -72.83 -51.26 -32.68
C PRO A 7 -71.96 -52.35 -31.97
N SER A 8 -70.65 -52.07 -31.85
CA SER A 8 -69.71 -52.34 -30.70
C SER A 8 -68.27 -52.07 -31.18
N THR A 9 -67.28 -51.52 -30.49
CA THR A 9 -67.05 -50.97 -29.14
C THR A 9 -65.70 -50.23 -29.22
N LEU A 10 -65.61 -48.96 -28.81
CA LEU A 10 -64.34 -48.26 -28.50
C LEU A 10 -64.68 -47.02 -27.67
N PHE A 11 -64.26 -47.01 -26.41
CA PHE A 11 -64.38 -45.84 -25.53
C PHE A 11 -63.17 -44.93 -25.75
N VAL A 12 -63.40 -43.78 -26.41
CA VAL A 12 -62.51 -42.63 -26.46
C VAL A 12 -63.27 -41.42 -25.89
N ALA A 13 -62.51 -40.59 -25.18
CA ALA A 13 -62.84 -39.43 -24.36
C ALA A 13 -63.92 -38.45 -24.88
N SER A 14 -64.60 -37.81 -23.91
CA SER A 14 -65.04 -36.40 -23.94
C SER A 14 -65.31 -35.97 -22.49
N LEU A 15 -64.45 -35.17 -21.87
CA LEU A 15 -64.52 -33.69 -21.80
C LEU A 15 -65.92 -33.12 -21.51
N ALA A 16 -66.10 -32.64 -20.28
CA ALA A 16 -66.97 -31.53 -19.96
C ALA A 16 -66.13 -30.44 -19.29
N LEU A 17 -66.22 -29.24 -19.87
CA LEU A 17 -65.53 -28.02 -19.50
C LEU A 17 -66.18 -27.33 -18.29
N GLY A 18 -65.35 -26.62 -17.52
CA GLY A 18 -65.74 -25.55 -16.60
C GLY A 18 -65.31 -25.88 -15.17
N LEU A 19 -64.52 -25.09 -14.43
CA LEU A 19 -64.12 -23.70 -14.59
C LEU A 19 -63.00 -23.40 -13.56
N ILE A 20 -62.20 -22.38 -13.85
CA ILE A 20 -61.32 -21.61 -12.94
C ILE A 20 -59.91 -22.17 -12.67
N VAL A 21 -58.98 -21.51 -13.37
CA VAL A 21 -57.54 -21.46 -13.14
C VAL A 21 -57.25 -20.70 -11.84
N SER A 22 -56.52 -21.33 -10.91
CA SER A 22 -55.65 -20.62 -9.97
C SER A 22 -54.22 -21.14 -10.18
N THR A 23 -53.33 -20.19 -10.44
CA THR A 23 -51.92 -20.39 -10.77
C THR A 23 -51.13 -20.75 -9.51
N VAL A 24 -50.57 -21.96 -9.45
CA VAL A 24 -49.49 -22.27 -8.50
C VAL A 24 -48.16 -22.19 -9.24
N SER A 25 -47.47 -21.09 -8.98
CA SER A 25 -46.08 -20.83 -9.34
C SER A 25 -45.16 -21.99 -8.91
N SER A 26 -44.46 -22.60 -9.86
CA SER A 26 -43.32 -23.48 -9.58
C SER A 26 -42.21 -22.69 -8.89
N SER A 27 -41.95 -22.97 -7.61
CA SER A 27 -40.78 -22.45 -6.90
C SER A 27 -39.50 -23.01 -7.54
N GLN A 28 -38.71 -22.12 -8.15
CA GLN A 28 -37.32 -22.44 -8.48
C GLN A 28 -36.55 -22.69 -7.18
N GLU A 29 -36.20 -23.95 -6.93
CA GLU A 29 -35.20 -24.32 -5.94
C GLU A 29 -33.88 -23.64 -6.32
N LYS A 30 -33.52 -22.59 -5.57
CA LYS A 30 -32.20 -21.95 -5.66
C LYS A 30 -31.16 -23.01 -5.31
N GLN A 31 -30.46 -23.50 -6.32
CA GLN A 31 -29.24 -24.29 -6.21
C GLN A 31 -28.30 -23.56 -5.24
N LYS A 32 -28.13 -24.09 -4.01
CA LYS A 32 -27.19 -23.54 -3.03
C LYS A 32 -25.81 -23.49 -3.68
N SER A 33 -25.22 -22.30 -3.74
CA SER A 33 -23.82 -22.15 -4.13
C SER A 33 -22.96 -23.07 -3.26
N PRO A 34 -21.96 -23.77 -3.84
CA PRO A 34 -21.12 -24.67 -3.08
C PRO A 34 -20.44 -23.91 -1.94
N THR A 35 -20.47 -24.50 -0.75
CA THR A 35 -19.79 -23.96 0.44
C THR A 35 -18.33 -23.68 0.07
N PRO A 36 -17.78 -22.49 0.38
CA PRO A 36 -16.40 -22.18 0.05
C PRO A 36 -15.45 -23.20 0.67
N VAL A 37 -14.66 -23.90 -0.16
CA VAL A 37 -13.64 -24.83 0.30
C VAL A 37 -12.56 -24.05 1.06
N ASP A 38 -12.21 -24.52 2.25
CA ASP A 38 -11.15 -23.95 3.07
C ASP A 38 -9.77 -24.40 2.57
N VAL A 39 -9.22 -23.62 1.64
CA VAL A 39 -7.89 -23.86 1.06
C VAL A 39 -6.82 -23.34 2.01
N LYS A 40 -5.91 -24.20 2.45
CA LYS A 40 -4.79 -23.82 3.34
C LYS A 40 -3.49 -23.54 2.63
N GLU A 41 -3.36 -23.91 1.36
CA GLU A 41 -2.12 -23.75 0.60
C GLU A 41 -2.37 -23.24 -0.83
N ALA A 42 -1.45 -22.44 -1.35
CA ALA A 42 -1.49 -21.96 -2.73
C ALA A 42 -0.07 -21.83 -3.29
N LEU A 43 0.13 -22.27 -4.53
CA LEU A 43 1.43 -22.24 -5.21
C LEU A 43 1.48 -21.14 -6.26
N THR A 44 2.60 -20.44 -6.31
CA THR A 44 2.92 -19.54 -7.42
C THR A 44 3.32 -20.35 -8.64
N LYS A 45 3.06 -19.77 -9.82
CA LYS A 45 3.52 -20.26 -11.12
C LYS A 45 4.98 -19.92 -11.39
N THR A 46 5.49 -18.87 -10.74
CA THR A 46 6.89 -18.44 -10.86
C THR A 46 7.60 -18.63 -9.53
N THR A 47 8.76 -19.28 -9.53
CA THR A 47 9.59 -19.45 -8.33
C THR A 47 10.57 -18.29 -8.14
N LEU A 48 11.17 -18.17 -6.94
CA LEU A 48 12.27 -17.23 -6.72
C LEU A 48 13.42 -17.43 -7.71
N LEU A 49 13.77 -18.68 -8.02
CA LEU A 49 14.88 -19.00 -8.93
C LEU A 49 14.59 -18.59 -10.37
N ASP A 50 13.33 -18.70 -10.82
CA ASP A 50 12.93 -18.20 -12.14
C ASP A 50 13.11 -16.68 -12.22
N CYS A 51 12.68 -15.97 -11.17
CA CYS A 51 12.90 -14.53 -11.08
C CYS A 51 14.38 -14.16 -11.04
N VAL A 52 15.19 -14.85 -10.24
CA VAL A 52 16.65 -14.63 -10.18
C VAL A 52 17.27 -14.82 -11.57
N ARG A 53 16.89 -15.87 -12.31
CA ARG A 53 17.40 -16.13 -13.67
C ARG A 53 17.11 -14.98 -14.64
N VAL A 54 15.90 -14.42 -14.59
CA VAL A 54 15.51 -13.26 -15.42
C VAL A 54 16.28 -12.01 -14.97
N LEU A 55 16.33 -11.75 -13.67
CA LEU A 55 16.92 -10.55 -13.10
C LEU A 55 18.45 -10.52 -13.25
N ASN A 56 19.12 -11.67 -13.34
CA ASN A 56 20.55 -11.74 -13.65
C ASN A 56 20.89 -11.17 -15.03
N LYS A 57 19.96 -11.25 -15.99
CA LYS A 57 20.15 -10.67 -17.33
C LYS A 57 19.89 -9.17 -17.34
N LYS A 58 18.92 -8.72 -16.53
CA LYS A 58 18.54 -7.31 -16.42
C LYS A 58 17.97 -6.99 -15.03
N PRO A 59 18.58 -6.07 -14.27
CA PRO A 59 18.03 -5.59 -13.01
C PRO A 59 16.61 -5.02 -13.15
N GLY A 60 15.89 -4.94 -12.03
CA GLY A 60 14.50 -4.49 -12.00
C GLY A 60 13.61 -5.45 -11.23
N TRP A 61 12.35 -5.59 -11.68
CA TRP A 61 11.29 -6.32 -10.99
C TRP A 61 10.92 -7.61 -11.69
N CYS A 62 10.61 -8.64 -10.89
CA CYS A 62 9.99 -9.88 -11.31
C CYS A 62 8.87 -10.26 -10.33
N GLU A 63 7.77 -10.80 -10.85
CA GLU A 63 6.59 -11.16 -10.06
C GLU A 63 6.59 -12.66 -9.75
N LEU A 64 6.40 -13.04 -8.48
CA LEU A 64 6.09 -14.42 -8.06
C LEU A 64 4.62 -14.73 -8.37
N ARG A 65 4.31 -14.86 -9.66
CA ARG A 65 2.94 -14.91 -10.19
C ARG A 65 2.11 -16.06 -9.64
N GLY A 66 0.80 -15.86 -9.53
CA GLY A 66 -0.18 -16.96 -9.51
C GLY A 66 -0.72 -17.35 -8.14
N ALA A 67 -0.15 -16.86 -7.04
CA ALA A 67 -0.72 -17.01 -5.70
C ALA A 67 -0.50 -15.76 -4.85
N SER A 68 -1.45 -15.53 -3.95
CA SER A 68 -1.43 -14.47 -2.95
C SER A 68 -2.01 -15.01 -1.65
N ILE A 69 -1.72 -14.36 -0.53
CA ILE A 69 -2.23 -14.76 0.80
C ILE A 69 -3.77 -14.86 0.79
N SER A 70 -4.45 -14.05 -0.04
CA SER A 70 -5.92 -14.06 -0.12
C SER A 70 -6.54 -15.39 -0.58
N LYS A 71 -5.76 -16.25 -1.23
CA LYS A 71 -6.20 -17.59 -1.65
C LYS A 71 -6.33 -18.56 -0.47
N ILE A 72 -5.65 -18.29 0.63
CA ILE A 72 -5.57 -19.19 1.80
C ILE A 72 -6.19 -18.60 3.06
N PHE A 73 -6.94 -17.51 2.94
CA PHE A 73 -7.69 -16.93 4.04
C PHE A 73 -8.77 -17.90 4.57
N PRO A 74 -9.00 -17.93 5.89
CA PRO A 74 -9.96 -18.83 6.51
C PRO A 74 -11.37 -18.62 5.97
N LYS A 75 -12.08 -19.71 5.70
CA LYS A 75 -13.48 -19.72 5.27
C LYS A 75 -14.21 -20.95 5.86
N PRO A 76 -15.44 -20.81 6.39
CA PRO A 76 -16.13 -19.56 6.72
C PRO A 76 -15.50 -18.84 7.93
N MET A 77 -15.89 -17.58 8.17
CA MET A 77 -15.44 -16.80 9.34
C MET A 77 -16.64 -16.28 10.13
N SER A 78 -16.57 -16.33 11.46
CA SER A 78 -17.54 -15.67 12.34
C SER A 78 -17.45 -14.14 12.20
N PRO A 79 -18.49 -13.38 12.58
CA PRO A 79 -18.44 -11.92 12.60
C PRO A 79 -17.28 -11.35 13.44
N GLU A 80 -16.96 -12.00 14.56
CA GLU A 80 -15.91 -11.62 15.50
C GLU A 80 -14.53 -11.74 14.86
N ILE A 81 -14.31 -12.77 14.04
CA ILE A 81 -13.08 -12.96 13.27
C ILE A 81 -13.05 -11.99 12.09
N LYS A 82 -14.12 -11.92 11.30
CA LYS A 82 -14.17 -11.16 10.04
C LYS A 82 -14.02 -9.65 10.26
N MET A 83 -14.65 -9.10 11.29
CA MET A 83 -14.70 -7.65 11.58
C MET A 83 -14.99 -6.80 10.33
N VAL A 84 -14.39 -5.61 10.18
CA VAL A 84 -14.72 -4.64 9.11
C VAL A 84 -14.02 -4.99 7.79
N SER A 85 -12.71 -5.23 7.84
CA SER A 85 -11.86 -5.32 6.65
C SER A 85 -11.49 -6.76 6.29
N GLY A 86 -11.63 -7.68 7.26
CA GLY A 86 -11.33 -9.09 7.06
C GLY A 86 -9.83 -9.38 6.95
N PRO A 87 -9.46 -10.60 6.56
CA PRO A 87 -8.07 -11.07 6.57
C PRO A 87 -7.14 -10.33 5.60
N ASN A 88 -7.67 -9.50 4.67
CA ASN A 88 -6.84 -8.57 3.89
C ASN A 88 -6.00 -7.64 4.78
N SER A 89 -6.49 -7.36 5.99
CA SER A 89 -5.84 -6.50 6.98
C SER A 89 -4.52 -7.03 7.49
N VAL A 90 -4.27 -8.35 7.40
CA VAL A 90 -2.96 -8.95 7.70
C VAL A 90 -1.85 -8.22 6.93
N ILE A 91 -2.14 -7.80 5.69
CA ILE A 91 -1.19 -7.05 4.85
C ILE A 91 -1.47 -5.55 4.85
N ALA A 92 -2.74 -5.15 4.70
CA ALA A 92 -3.13 -3.76 4.42
C ALA A 92 -3.21 -2.85 5.67
N ALA A 93 -3.35 -3.42 6.87
CA ALA A 93 -3.34 -2.66 8.11
C ALA A 93 -1.89 -2.40 8.59
N TRP A 94 -1.72 -1.91 9.82
CA TRP A 94 -0.42 -1.54 10.36
C TRP A 94 0.36 -2.77 10.85
N ASN A 95 0.78 -3.63 9.91
CA ASN A 95 1.43 -4.91 10.21
C ASN A 95 2.72 -5.13 9.42
N GLY A 96 3.69 -5.79 10.05
CA GLY A 96 4.96 -6.20 9.46
C GLY A 96 4.97 -7.68 9.10
N ALA A 97 6.17 -8.19 8.77
CA ALA A 97 6.42 -9.61 8.57
C ALA A 97 7.73 -10.01 9.25
N ALA A 98 7.78 -11.26 9.70
CA ALA A 98 9.02 -11.88 10.18
C ALA A 98 9.67 -12.63 9.01
N PHE A 99 10.99 -12.55 8.89
CA PHE A 99 11.74 -13.26 7.85
C PHE A 99 12.76 -14.20 8.47
N ASP A 100 12.65 -15.47 8.10
CA ASP A 100 13.62 -16.51 8.41
C ASP A 100 14.65 -16.59 7.26
N PRO A 101 15.88 -16.09 7.49
CA PRO A 101 16.91 -16.08 6.46
C PRO A 101 17.53 -17.46 6.21
N VAL A 102 17.26 -18.46 7.07
CA VAL A 102 17.82 -19.81 6.92
C VAL A 102 16.95 -20.63 5.99
N ASP A 103 15.64 -20.66 6.24
CA ASP A 103 14.70 -21.45 5.44
C ASP A 103 14.09 -20.63 4.27
N LEU A 104 14.45 -19.35 4.18
CA LEU A 104 13.92 -18.38 3.20
C LEU A 104 12.40 -18.30 3.22
N LYS A 105 11.86 -18.07 4.41
CA LYS A 105 10.41 -17.98 4.66
C LYS A 105 10.04 -16.62 5.22
N MET A 106 8.93 -16.08 4.73
CA MET A 106 8.30 -14.91 5.33
C MET A 106 7.04 -15.34 6.08
N TYR A 107 6.83 -14.79 7.26
CA TYR A 107 5.66 -15.06 8.08
C TYR A 107 4.84 -13.80 8.31
N PHE A 108 3.53 -13.96 8.34
CA PHE A 108 2.57 -12.87 8.46
C PHE A 108 1.54 -13.18 9.55
N HIS A 109 1.20 -12.16 10.32
CA HIS A 109 0.19 -12.20 11.36
C HIS A 109 -0.31 -10.77 11.60
N GLY A 110 -1.55 -10.65 12.06
CA GLY A 110 -2.10 -9.41 12.57
C GLY A 110 -3.34 -8.96 11.81
N GLY A 111 -3.68 -7.69 11.99
CA GLY A 111 -5.01 -7.19 11.68
C GLY A 111 -5.34 -6.20 12.77
N GLY A 112 -6.04 -6.65 13.81
CA GLY A 112 -6.21 -5.89 15.04
C GLY A 112 -7.21 -4.74 14.88
N HIS A 113 -7.39 -3.97 15.94
CA HIS A 113 -8.40 -2.93 16.00
C HIS A 113 -9.78 -3.44 15.51
N ARG A 114 -10.49 -2.71 14.65
CA ARG A 114 -11.71 -3.20 13.98
C ARG A 114 -11.44 -3.85 12.62
N ASP A 115 -10.18 -4.01 12.25
CA ASP A 115 -9.80 -4.43 10.90
C ASP A 115 -9.99 -5.94 10.71
N TYR A 116 -9.44 -6.75 11.62
CA TYR A 116 -9.53 -8.20 11.59
C TYR A 116 -9.21 -8.83 12.96
N GLY A 117 -9.98 -9.87 13.34
CA GLY A 117 -9.86 -10.53 14.64
C GLY A 117 -9.06 -11.84 14.63
N GLY A 118 -8.92 -12.47 13.46
CA GLY A 118 -8.24 -13.78 13.34
C GLY A 118 -6.76 -13.71 13.69
N ASN A 119 -6.31 -14.66 14.50
CA ASN A 119 -4.96 -14.71 15.04
C ASN A 119 -4.09 -15.82 14.41
N GLU A 120 -4.48 -16.32 13.26
CA GLU A 120 -3.70 -17.30 12.51
C GLU A 120 -2.33 -16.73 12.05
N VAL A 121 -1.41 -17.64 11.74
CA VAL A 121 -0.10 -17.32 11.17
C VAL A 121 -0.01 -17.86 9.75
N TYR A 122 0.45 -17.02 8.82
CA TYR A 122 0.69 -17.38 7.43
C TYR A 122 2.18 -17.50 7.15
N GLU A 123 2.53 -18.35 6.20
CA GLU A 123 3.89 -18.57 5.70
C GLU A 123 3.91 -18.39 4.18
N LEU A 124 4.96 -17.73 3.68
CA LEU A 124 5.38 -17.77 2.29
C LEU A 124 6.78 -18.39 2.22
N ASP A 125 6.87 -19.60 1.70
CA ASP A 125 8.14 -20.23 1.31
C ASP A 125 8.59 -19.61 -0.02
N LEU A 126 9.68 -18.84 0.04
CA LEU A 126 10.15 -18.07 -1.12
C LEU A 126 10.74 -18.96 -2.21
N LEU A 127 11.43 -20.04 -1.83
CA LEU A 127 12.06 -20.95 -2.79
C LEU A 127 11.01 -21.70 -3.60
N ARG A 128 9.99 -22.22 -2.90
CA ARG A 128 8.91 -23.00 -3.51
C ARG A 128 7.81 -22.13 -4.08
N GLY A 129 7.76 -20.85 -3.69
CA GLY A 129 6.64 -19.96 -4.03
C GLY A 129 5.32 -20.47 -3.43
N LYS A 130 5.37 -20.97 -2.19
CA LYS A 130 4.23 -21.63 -1.55
C LYS A 130 3.70 -20.78 -0.41
N TRP A 131 2.45 -20.36 -0.53
CA TRP A 131 1.66 -19.81 0.57
C TRP A 131 1.06 -20.96 1.39
N SER A 132 1.17 -20.89 2.72
CA SER A 132 0.53 -21.81 3.65
C SER A 132 -0.09 -21.06 4.82
N ARG A 133 -1.29 -21.46 5.25
CA ARG A 133 -1.88 -21.04 6.53
C ARG A 133 -1.47 -22.05 7.60
N LEU A 134 -0.58 -21.64 8.51
CA LEU A 134 0.07 -22.54 9.47
C LEU A 134 -0.85 -22.93 10.63
N THR A 135 -1.68 -21.99 11.09
CA THR A 135 -2.67 -22.20 12.14
C THR A 135 -4.03 -21.70 11.67
N ASP A 136 -5.11 -22.14 12.30
CA ASP A 136 -6.45 -21.57 12.05
C ASP A 136 -6.75 -20.48 13.08
N PRO A 137 -7.63 -19.51 12.75
CA PRO A 137 -8.06 -18.51 13.73
C PRO A 137 -8.70 -19.21 14.93
N ALA A 138 -8.24 -18.86 16.13
CA ALA A 138 -8.89 -19.32 17.34
C ALA A 138 -10.29 -18.73 17.47
N TYR A 139 -11.20 -19.47 18.10
CA TYR A 139 -12.55 -19.00 18.39
C TYR A 139 -12.50 -17.74 19.26
N ILE A 140 -13.33 -16.75 18.91
CA ILE A 140 -13.52 -15.53 19.68
C ILE A 140 -14.97 -15.55 20.18
N PRO A 141 -15.22 -15.57 21.50
CA PRO A 141 -16.56 -15.49 22.04
C PRO A 141 -17.29 -14.22 21.57
N PRO A 142 -18.63 -14.24 21.46
CA PRO A 142 -19.40 -13.03 21.19
C PRO A 142 -19.20 -11.98 22.29
N PRO A 143 -19.22 -10.67 21.97
CA PRO A 143 -19.11 -9.63 22.98
C PRO A 143 -20.35 -9.60 23.88
N THR A 144 -20.16 -9.42 25.19
CA THR A 144 -21.25 -9.21 26.15
C THR A 144 -21.37 -7.72 26.52
N LYS A 145 -22.24 -7.39 27.48
CA LYS A 145 -22.30 -6.03 28.04
C LYS A 145 -21.05 -5.72 28.87
N GLU A 146 -20.53 -6.72 29.56
CA GLU A 146 -19.38 -6.66 30.47
C GLU A 146 -18.07 -6.73 29.69
N VAL A 147 -18.00 -7.63 28.70
CA VAL A 147 -16.79 -7.86 27.88
C VAL A 147 -17.03 -7.36 26.47
N ARG A 148 -16.66 -6.09 26.23
CA ARG A 148 -16.80 -5.45 24.91
C ARG A 148 -15.82 -5.96 23.86
N CYS A 149 -14.63 -6.39 24.30
CA CYS A 149 -13.54 -6.86 23.45
C CYS A 149 -13.11 -8.26 23.91
N PRO A 150 -13.89 -9.31 23.62
CA PRO A 150 -13.48 -10.68 23.90
C PRO A 150 -12.21 -11.00 23.12
N VAL A 151 -11.29 -11.71 23.78
CA VAL A 151 -10.03 -12.17 23.19
C VAL A 151 -10.17 -13.61 22.70
N PRO A 152 -9.33 -14.08 21.75
CA PRO A 152 -9.37 -15.46 21.31
C PRO A 152 -9.07 -16.44 22.45
N VAL A 153 -9.66 -17.62 22.39
CA VAL A 153 -9.49 -18.67 23.43
C VAL A 153 -8.08 -19.27 23.47
N SER A 154 -7.27 -19.06 22.44
CA SER A 154 -5.88 -19.53 22.38
C SER A 154 -5.03 -18.61 21.54
N GLY A 155 -3.78 -18.40 21.97
CA GLY A 155 -2.83 -17.49 21.35
C GLY A 155 -3.16 -16.00 21.60
N PRO A 156 -2.30 -15.09 21.11
CA PRO A 156 -2.55 -13.66 21.24
C PRO A 156 -3.77 -13.22 20.43
N PRO A 157 -4.47 -12.16 20.83
CA PRO A 157 -5.38 -11.45 19.93
C PRO A 157 -4.61 -10.91 18.71
N SER A 158 -5.26 -10.92 17.54
CA SER A 158 -4.74 -10.20 16.38
C SER A 158 -4.40 -8.76 16.73
N SER A 159 -3.29 -8.22 16.23
CA SER A 159 -2.85 -6.86 16.56
C SER A 159 -2.40 -6.06 15.35
N HIS A 160 -2.41 -4.73 15.45
CA HIS A 160 -1.48 -3.89 14.67
C HIS A 160 -0.06 -4.14 15.18
N THR A 161 0.77 -4.81 14.38
CA THR A 161 2.14 -5.18 14.78
C THR A 161 3.20 -4.15 14.40
N TYR A 162 2.93 -3.26 13.43
CA TYR A 162 3.94 -2.37 12.84
C TYR A 162 5.20 -3.16 12.43
N ASP A 163 6.39 -2.74 12.84
CA ASP A 163 7.63 -3.50 12.66
C ASP A 163 7.97 -4.32 13.93
N GLY A 164 6.95 -4.67 14.72
CA GLY A 164 7.02 -5.47 15.95
C GLY A 164 6.83 -6.97 15.73
N PHE A 165 7.01 -7.49 14.51
CA PHE A 165 6.91 -8.92 14.21
C PHE A 165 8.22 -9.40 13.58
N ILE A 166 9.04 -10.13 14.35
CA ILE A 166 10.45 -10.40 14.01
C ILE A 166 10.83 -11.86 14.29
N PHE A 167 11.60 -12.45 13.39
CA PHE A 167 12.20 -13.76 13.58
C PHE A 167 13.52 -13.62 14.37
N ALA A 168 13.69 -14.39 15.43
CA ALA A 168 14.93 -14.46 16.19
C ALA A 168 15.76 -15.67 15.71
N ARG A 169 16.92 -15.42 15.10
CA ARG A 169 17.79 -16.49 14.56
C ARG A 169 18.30 -17.42 15.65
N SER A 170 18.56 -16.88 16.84
CA SER A 170 19.12 -17.65 17.96
C SER A 170 18.19 -18.76 18.46
N THR A 171 16.88 -18.60 18.31
CA THR A 171 15.86 -19.55 18.76
C THR A 171 15.08 -20.18 17.61
N ARG A 172 15.18 -19.61 16.40
CA ARG A 172 14.38 -19.96 15.22
C ARG A 172 12.86 -19.86 15.46
N THR A 173 12.46 -18.91 16.30
CA THR A 173 11.08 -18.57 16.66
C THR A 173 10.76 -17.13 16.28
N ILE A 174 9.49 -16.75 16.34
CA ILE A 174 9.01 -15.41 15.97
C ILE A 174 8.53 -14.69 17.22
N PHE A 175 8.97 -13.45 17.42
CA PHE A 175 8.48 -12.55 18.45
C PHE A 175 7.46 -11.58 17.88
N MET A 176 6.34 -11.42 18.58
CA MET A 176 5.30 -10.45 18.28
C MET A 176 5.13 -9.46 19.43
N ILE A 177 5.19 -8.17 19.11
CA ILE A 177 4.90 -7.08 20.03
C ILE A 177 3.61 -6.40 19.57
N PRO A 178 2.49 -6.64 20.27
CA PRO A 178 1.20 -6.08 19.90
C PRO A 178 1.12 -4.58 20.22
N SER A 179 0.50 -3.78 19.35
CA SER A 179 0.19 -2.36 19.65
C SER A 179 -1.28 -2.09 19.91
N VAL A 180 -2.18 -2.73 19.16
CA VAL A 180 -3.64 -2.54 19.26
C VAL A 180 -4.32 -3.84 18.90
N TYR A 181 -4.95 -4.48 19.88
CA TYR A 181 -5.67 -5.74 19.69
C TYR A 181 -6.98 -5.58 18.94
N GLY A 182 -7.38 -6.68 18.31
CA GLY A 182 -8.68 -6.87 17.68
C GLY A 182 -9.79 -6.63 18.70
N CYS A 183 -10.74 -5.78 18.35
CA CYS A 183 -11.94 -5.56 19.14
C CYS A 183 -13.13 -5.21 18.26
N VAL A 184 -14.16 -6.06 18.32
CA VAL A 184 -15.43 -5.85 17.61
C VAL A 184 -16.11 -4.53 17.97
N ARG A 185 -16.03 -4.12 19.24
CA ARG A 185 -16.67 -2.90 19.78
C ARG A 185 -15.67 -1.86 20.30
N GLY A 186 -14.68 -1.50 19.47
CA GLY A 186 -13.79 -0.37 19.75
C GLY A 186 -12.31 -0.70 19.55
N SER A 187 -11.50 -0.41 20.57
CA SER A 187 -10.06 -0.64 20.58
C SER A 187 -9.67 -1.26 21.91
N LEU A 188 -8.80 -2.27 21.87
CA LEU A 188 -8.18 -2.87 23.05
C LEU A 188 -6.67 -2.64 22.96
N ASN A 189 -6.08 -2.02 23.99
CA ASN A 189 -4.62 -1.84 24.03
C ASN A 189 -4.02 -3.01 24.84
N PRO A 190 -2.96 -3.67 24.35
CA PRO A 190 -2.23 -4.69 25.10
C PRO A 190 -1.56 -4.10 26.34
N ASP A 191 -1.31 -4.92 27.35
CA ASP A 191 -0.60 -4.47 28.56
C ASP A 191 0.83 -5.01 28.65
N ARG A 192 1.77 -4.30 28.03
CA ARG A 192 3.21 -4.62 28.06
C ARG A 192 3.55 -6.04 27.56
N GLU A 193 2.65 -6.67 26.83
CA GLU A 193 2.78 -8.07 26.42
C GLU A 193 3.80 -8.24 25.30
N MET A 194 4.47 -9.37 25.28
CA MET A 194 5.27 -9.84 24.15
C MET A 194 5.02 -11.34 24.00
N TRP A 195 4.83 -11.78 22.76
CA TRP A 195 4.48 -13.16 22.44
C TRP A 195 5.57 -13.81 21.60
N GLU A 196 5.76 -15.10 21.77
CA GLU A 196 6.66 -15.92 20.97
C GLU A 196 5.87 -17.04 20.30
N PHE A 197 6.08 -17.22 19.00
CA PHE A 197 5.50 -18.28 18.19
C PHE A 197 6.59 -19.22 17.69
N ASN A 198 6.35 -20.52 17.76
CA ASN A 198 7.19 -21.50 17.09
C ASN A 198 6.59 -21.82 15.69
N PRO A 199 7.20 -21.36 14.59
CA PRO A 199 6.68 -21.63 13.25
C PRO A 199 7.00 -23.03 12.74
N SER A 200 7.77 -23.84 13.48
CA SER A 200 8.04 -25.22 13.09
C SER A 200 6.77 -26.05 13.15
N LYS A 201 6.59 -26.93 12.15
CA LYS A 201 5.49 -27.90 12.10
C LYS A 201 5.79 -29.17 12.90
N THR A 202 7.06 -29.40 13.25
CA THR A 202 7.53 -30.68 13.80
C THR A 202 8.45 -30.53 15.00
N GLU A 203 9.25 -29.47 15.05
CA GLU A 203 10.29 -29.32 16.07
C GLU A 203 9.84 -28.42 17.22
N THR A 204 10.09 -28.87 18.45
CA THR A 204 10.09 -27.97 19.61
C THR A 204 11.30 -27.04 19.50
N ARG A 205 11.07 -25.72 19.58
CA ARG A 205 12.12 -24.70 19.48
C ARG A 205 12.05 -23.77 20.68
N ASN A 206 13.20 -23.50 21.32
CA ASN A 206 13.26 -22.70 22.53
C ASN A 206 12.29 -23.18 23.63
N SER A 207 12.12 -24.50 23.78
CA SER A 207 11.15 -25.13 24.69
C SER A 207 9.68 -24.71 24.43
N LEU A 208 9.35 -24.39 23.18
CA LEU A 208 8.00 -24.08 22.72
C LEU A 208 7.57 -25.12 21.69
N ALA A 209 6.40 -25.73 21.87
CA ALA A 209 5.89 -26.80 21.00
C ALA A 209 5.63 -26.29 19.56
N PRO A 210 5.66 -27.17 18.55
CA PRO A 210 5.33 -26.82 17.16
C PRO A 210 4.01 -26.06 17.03
N LEU A 211 3.98 -25.00 16.21
CA LEU A 211 2.79 -24.20 15.89
C LEU A 211 2.04 -23.64 17.11
N THR A 212 2.74 -23.41 18.23
CA THR A 212 2.16 -22.83 19.44
C THR A 212 2.70 -21.45 19.75
N TRP A 213 1.90 -20.70 20.51
CA TRP A 213 2.25 -19.41 21.09
C TRP A 213 2.55 -19.55 22.58
N ARG A 214 3.46 -18.73 23.09
CA ARG A 214 3.56 -18.44 24.53
C ARG A 214 3.73 -16.94 24.76
N GLN A 215 3.31 -16.48 25.92
CA GLN A 215 3.65 -15.15 26.40
C GLN A 215 5.06 -15.15 27.00
N ARG A 216 5.80 -14.07 26.78
CA ARG A 216 7.12 -13.78 27.38
C ARG A 216 6.96 -12.79 28.54
N ASP A 217 8.06 -12.52 29.23
CA ASP A 217 8.07 -11.55 30.32
C ASP A 217 7.57 -10.20 29.84
N LEU A 218 6.77 -9.57 30.71
CA LEU A 218 6.21 -8.25 30.43
C LEU A 218 7.33 -7.28 30.10
N MET A 219 7.14 -6.58 28.98
CA MET A 219 8.01 -5.48 28.57
C MET A 219 8.09 -4.44 29.70
N PRO A 220 9.14 -3.61 29.77
CA PRO A 220 9.19 -2.49 30.72
C PRO A 220 7.99 -1.55 30.56
N GLU A 221 7.56 -0.87 31.63
CA GLU A 221 6.40 0.04 31.61
C GLU A 221 6.46 1.07 30.46
N LYS A 222 7.65 1.64 30.23
CA LYS A 222 7.91 2.63 29.17
C LYS A 222 7.77 2.04 27.76
N MET A 223 7.80 0.72 27.62
CA MET A 223 7.61 0.03 26.35
C MET A 223 6.14 -0.21 25.99
N LYS A 224 5.16 0.20 26.82
CA LYS A 224 3.71 0.09 26.54
C LYS A 224 3.20 0.92 25.35
N TRP A 225 4.03 1.82 24.80
CA TRP A 225 3.62 2.74 23.75
C TRP A 225 3.60 2.09 22.36
N LYS A 226 2.75 2.62 21.47
CA LYS A 226 2.55 2.16 20.09
C LYS A 226 3.75 2.46 19.19
N TYR A 227 3.70 1.95 17.96
CA TYR A 227 4.65 2.22 16.87
C TYR A 227 5.98 1.46 17.02
N TYR A 228 5.89 0.15 17.26
CA TYR A 228 7.06 -0.68 17.45
C TYR A 228 7.90 -0.81 16.19
N ARG A 229 9.21 -0.92 16.41
CA ARG A 229 10.23 -1.32 15.44
C ARG A 229 11.19 -2.29 16.07
N THR A 230 11.70 -3.19 15.26
CA THR A 230 12.62 -4.22 15.73
C THR A 230 13.76 -4.43 14.76
N ALA A 231 14.87 -4.93 15.28
CA ALA A 231 15.99 -5.40 14.48
C ALA A 231 16.79 -6.39 15.33
N GLU A 232 17.43 -7.36 14.69
CA GLU A 232 18.26 -8.34 15.39
C GLU A 232 19.74 -8.02 15.21
N PHE A 233 20.48 -7.94 16.32
CA PHE A 233 21.94 -7.79 16.32
C PHE A 233 22.62 -9.06 15.84
N GLU A 234 23.92 -9.00 15.53
CA GLU A 234 24.71 -10.19 15.17
C GLU A 234 24.72 -11.26 16.27
N ASP A 235 24.70 -10.84 17.54
CA ASP A 235 24.71 -11.72 18.70
C ASP A 235 23.32 -12.31 19.06
N GLY A 236 22.29 -12.02 18.26
CA GLY A 236 20.94 -12.54 18.44
C GLY A 236 20.09 -11.80 19.48
N ARG A 237 20.58 -10.71 20.08
CA ARG A 237 19.74 -9.79 20.85
C ARG A 237 18.82 -9.00 19.93
N LEU A 238 17.66 -8.61 20.44
CA LEU A 238 16.70 -7.80 19.69
C LEU A 238 16.79 -6.34 20.13
N TYR A 239 17.02 -5.45 19.18
CA TYR A 239 16.66 -4.04 19.34
C TYR A 239 15.14 -3.94 19.29
N VAL A 240 14.56 -3.22 20.25
CA VAL A 240 13.12 -2.93 20.28
C VAL A 240 12.94 -1.46 20.60
N SER A 241 12.24 -0.74 19.74
CA SER A 241 11.83 0.63 20.02
C SER A 241 10.34 0.82 19.81
N ASN A 242 9.75 1.79 20.49
CA ASN A 242 8.44 2.33 20.18
C ASN A 242 8.59 3.80 19.75
N GLY A 243 7.49 4.55 19.65
CA GLY A 243 7.53 5.97 19.26
C GLY A 243 8.58 6.83 20.01
N VAL A 244 8.84 6.52 21.28
CA VAL A 244 9.62 7.35 22.22
C VAL A 244 10.83 6.62 22.81
N PHE A 245 10.70 5.34 23.14
CA PHE A 245 11.66 4.58 23.94
C PHE A 245 12.42 3.55 23.12
N GLU A 246 13.66 3.30 23.51
CA GLU A 246 14.54 2.31 22.89
C GLU A 246 15.11 1.38 23.96
N SER A 247 15.08 0.09 23.68
CA SER A 247 15.56 -0.98 24.56
C SER A 247 16.22 -2.11 23.76
N ILE A 248 16.96 -2.94 24.46
CA ILE A 248 17.49 -4.21 23.97
C ILE A 248 16.81 -5.33 24.77
N TYR A 249 16.33 -6.35 24.08
CA TYR A 249 15.83 -7.58 24.68
C TYR A 249 16.84 -8.71 24.42
N ASN A 250 17.25 -9.38 25.48
CA ASN A 250 18.06 -10.58 25.41
C ASN A 250 17.14 -11.80 25.33
N VAL A 251 17.12 -12.45 24.16
CA VAL A 251 16.24 -13.59 23.87
C VAL A 251 16.51 -14.77 24.80
N LYS A 252 17.79 -15.08 25.07
CA LYS A 252 18.20 -16.24 25.86
C LYS A 252 17.92 -16.03 27.35
N GLU A 253 18.28 -14.86 27.87
CA GLU A 253 18.09 -14.51 29.29
C GLU A 253 16.67 -14.04 29.61
N ASN A 254 15.83 -13.83 28.59
CA ASN A 254 14.50 -13.24 28.76
C ASN A 254 14.52 -11.88 29.48
N SER A 255 15.53 -11.06 29.22
CA SER A 255 15.80 -9.85 30.01
C SER A 255 15.80 -8.58 29.16
N TRP A 256 15.41 -7.45 29.77
CA TRP A 256 15.33 -6.15 29.11
C TRP A 256 16.40 -5.20 29.63
N LYS A 257 17.07 -4.50 28.70
CA LYS A 257 17.99 -3.40 29.01
C LYS A 257 17.57 -2.13 28.30
N ARG A 258 17.29 -1.07 29.06
CA ARG A 258 16.92 0.22 28.50
C ARG A 258 18.12 0.90 27.84
N ILE A 259 17.90 1.51 26.67
CA ILE A 259 18.85 2.40 26.01
C ILE A 259 18.53 3.85 26.42
N GLY A 260 17.30 4.32 26.17
CA GLY A 260 16.93 5.72 26.46
C GLY A 260 15.52 6.12 26.00
N SER A 261 15.30 7.44 25.88
CA SER A 261 14.08 8.04 25.31
C SER A 261 14.40 9.22 24.39
N ARG A 262 13.59 9.41 23.35
CA ARG A 262 13.70 10.46 22.33
C ARG A 262 12.32 11.05 21.99
N PRO A 263 12.24 12.18 21.27
CA PRO A 263 10.96 12.69 20.79
C PRO A 263 10.20 11.65 19.94
N ASN A 264 8.87 11.75 19.96
CA ASN A 264 8.02 10.82 19.23
C ASN A 264 8.10 11.07 17.71
N TYR A 265 8.71 10.14 16.98
CA TYR A 265 8.83 10.20 15.52
C TYR A 265 7.79 9.34 14.77
N GLY A 266 6.81 8.77 15.50
CA GLY A 266 5.73 7.96 14.94
C GLY A 266 6.16 6.54 14.56
N ALA A 267 5.35 5.91 13.70
CA ALA A 267 5.61 4.59 13.10
C ALA A 267 6.89 4.57 12.26
N GLY A 268 7.42 3.37 12.06
CA GLY A 268 8.65 3.18 11.30
C GLY A 268 9.01 1.71 11.13
N THR A 269 10.16 1.50 10.49
CA THR A 269 10.78 0.18 10.28
C THR A 269 12.27 0.30 10.58
N SER A 270 12.89 -0.73 11.14
CA SER A 270 14.31 -0.73 11.49
C SER A 270 15.09 -1.88 10.84
N ILE A 271 16.39 -1.68 10.65
CA ILE A 271 17.35 -2.74 10.32
C ILE A 271 18.67 -2.53 11.07
N TYR A 272 19.36 -3.63 11.33
CA TYR A 272 20.74 -3.59 11.83
C TYR A 272 21.74 -3.41 10.68
N ASP A 273 22.73 -2.56 10.90
CA ASP A 273 23.86 -2.32 10.00
C ASP A 273 25.15 -2.86 10.64
N PRO A 274 25.63 -4.04 10.23
CA PRO A 274 26.82 -4.67 10.81
C PRO A 274 28.09 -3.84 10.61
N LYS A 275 28.22 -3.16 9.46
CA LYS A 275 29.38 -2.32 9.15
C LYS A 275 29.51 -1.15 10.14
N ARG A 276 28.40 -0.47 10.41
CA ARG A 276 28.37 0.71 11.29
C ARG A 276 28.07 0.35 12.75
N LYS A 277 27.77 -0.92 13.03
CA LYS A 277 27.40 -1.48 14.33
C LYS A 277 26.27 -0.71 14.98
N GLY A 278 25.19 -0.46 14.22
CA GLY A 278 24.07 0.36 14.67
C GLY A 278 22.76 0.01 13.97
N ILE A 279 21.69 0.72 14.31
CA ILE A 279 20.34 0.50 13.81
C ILE A 279 19.92 1.70 12.97
N TRP A 280 19.57 1.45 11.72
CA TRP A 280 18.85 2.43 10.91
C TRP A 280 17.36 2.27 11.10
N SER A 281 16.65 3.37 11.26
CA SER A 281 15.20 3.38 11.40
C SER A 281 14.60 4.47 10.53
N VAL A 282 13.65 4.10 9.68
CA VAL A 282 12.84 5.06 8.91
C VAL A 282 11.61 5.44 9.72
N HIS A 283 11.26 6.74 9.73
CA HIS A 283 10.13 7.30 10.46
C HIS A 283 9.31 8.24 9.57
N ARG A 284 8.17 8.72 10.09
CA ARG A 284 7.37 9.78 9.43
C ARG A 284 8.20 11.03 9.13
N HIS A 285 9.11 11.39 10.03
CA HIS A 285 9.87 12.64 9.95
C HIS A 285 11.29 12.48 9.45
N GLY A 286 11.72 11.27 9.07
CA GLY A 286 13.06 11.06 8.54
C GLY A 286 13.76 9.78 8.97
N LEU A 287 15.08 9.79 8.76
CA LEU A 287 15.96 8.66 9.05
C LEU A 287 16.64 8.88 10.41
N VAL A 288 16.63 7.85 11.24
CA VAL A 288 17.29 7.83 12.55
C VAL A 288 18.36 6.76 12.53
N PHE A 289 19.52 7.07 13.09
CA PHE A 289 20.57 6.09 13.36
C PHE A 289 20.81 5.99 14.86
N THR A 290 20.68 4.78 15.41
CA THR A 290 20.95 4.45 16.81
C THR A 290 22.23 3.63 16.92
N LYS A 291 23.12 3.99 17.84
CA LYS A 291 24.32 3.21 18.17
C LYS A 291 24.34 2.92 19.67
N PRO A 292 23.69 1.83 20.14
CA PRO A 292 23.58 1.55 21.57
C PRO A 292 24.96 1.52 22.26
N PRO A 293 25.08 2.03 23.51
CA PRO A 293 24.00 2.50 24.38
C PRO A 293 23.53 3.94 24.07
N LYS A 294 24.07 4.61 23.04
CA LYS A 294 23.62 5.94 22.64
C LYS A 294 22.30 5.83 21.89
N ILE A 295 21.33 6.65 22.30
CA ILE A 295 20.02 6.72 21.65
C ILE A 295 20.10 7.29 20.23
N GLY A 296 19.14 6.91 19.39
CA GLY A 296 19.01 7.42 18.03
C GLY A 296 18.77 8.91 17.95
N ARG A 297 19.37 9.54 16.93
CA ARG A 297 19.12 10.93 16.55
C ARG A 297 18.58 11.00 15.13
N LEU A 298 17.70 11.97 14.88
CA LEU A 298 17.20 12.27 13.54
C LEU A 298 18.35 12.87 12.71
N LEU A 299 18.71 12.21 11.62
CA LEU A 299 19.84 12.60 10.76
C LEU A 299 19.39 13.48 9.58
N SER A 300 18.18 13.30 9.09
CA SER A 300 17.60 14.16 8.06
C SER A 300 16.07 14.16 8.17
N LYS A 301 15.40 15.20 7.66
CA LYS A 301 14.00 15.02 7.21
C LYS A 301 14.02 14.06 6.02
N SER A 302 13.15 13.06 5.96
CA SER A 302 13.09 12.17 4.81
C SER A 302 12.65 12.97 3.60
N GLY A 303 13.63 13.36 2.80
CA GLY A 303 13.51 14.24 1.65
C GLY A 303 12.95 13.55 0.40
N ALA A 304 12.73 12.23 0.46
CA ALA A 304 12.58 11.39 -0.72
C ALA A 304 11.20 10.78 -0.92
N GLY A 305 10.19 11.13 -0.12
CA GLY A 305 8.91 10.38 -0.17
C GLY A 305 9.00 8.97 0.40
N VAL A 306 10.07 8.70 1.15
CA VAL A 306 10.20 7.56 2.05
C VAL A 306 9.65 7.97 3.41
N ASP A 307 8.77 7.16 3.98
CA ASP A 307 8.07 7.42 5.23
C ASP A 307 8.15 6.22 6.19
N GLY A 308 7.55 6.38 7.37
CA GLY A 308 7.50 5.32 8.38
C GLY A 308 6.67 4.08 8.00
N PHE A 309 6.09 4.04 6.80
CA PHE A 309 5.38 2.89 6.24
C PHE A 309 6.22 2.11 5.24
N SER A 310 7.36 2.68 4.81
CA SER A 310 8.28 2.06 3.87
C SER A 310 9.08 0.94 4.53
N GLY A 311 9.37 -0.11 3.76
CA GLY A 311 10.36 -1.10 4.14
C GLY A 311 11.77 -0.59 3.93
N ILE A 312 12.69 -1.10 4.72
CA ILE A 312 14.11 -0.74 4.71
C ILE A 312 14.96 -2.00 4.68
N ALA A 313 15.97 -2.03 3.83
CA ALA A 313 16.98 -3.09 3.78
C ALA A 313 18.35 -2.49 3.45
N ARG A 314 19.40 -3.33 3.45
CA ARG A 314 20.75 -2.94 3.01
C ARG A 314 20.99 -3.35 1.56
N THR A 315 21.86 -2.61 0.88
CA THR A 315 22.47 -3.03 -0.38
C THR A 315 23.79 -3.77 -0.15
N ARG A 316 24.24 -4.47 -1.18
CA ARG A 316 25.52 -5.17 -1.19
C ARG A 316 26.71 -4.22 -0.98
N ASP A 317 26.57 -2.96 -1.39
CA ASP A 317 27.53 -1.87 -1.21
C ASP A 317 27.26 -1.02 0.05
N ASP A 318 26.56 -1.58 1.05
CA ASP A 318 26.31 -0.98 2.38
C ASP A 318 25.55 0.36 2.38
N LYS A 319 24.78 0.63 1.33
CA LYS A 319 23.76 1.68 1.31
C LYS A 319 22.45 1.15 1.88
N LEU A 320 21.52 2.07 2.13
CA LEU A 320 20.15 1.73 2.51
C LEU A 320 19.28 1.73 1.26
N ILE A 321 18.34 0.80 1.20
CA ILE A 321 17.36 0.68 0.13
C ILE A 321 15.97 0.60 0.73
N PHE A 322 15.04 1.36 0.15
CA PHE A 322 13.69 1.52 0.66
C PHE A 322 12.67 1.22 -0.42
N TRP A 323 11.58 0.57 0.00
CA TRP A 323 10.47 0.24 -0.86
C TRP A 323 9.14 0.55 -0.15
N ASN A 324 8.26 1.24 -0.84
CA ASN A 324 6.95 1.64 -0.32
C ASN A 324 5.78 0.85 -0.95
N GLY A 325 6.07 -0.15 -1.78
CA GLY A 325 5.05 -0.95 -2.46
C GLY A 325 4.84 -0.60 -3.93
N ALA A 326 5.50 0.45 -4.44
CA ALA A 326 5.39 0.88 -5.83
C ALA A 326 6.56 0.38 -6.70
N SER A 327 6.51 0.68 -8.00
CA SER A 327 7.52 0.22 -8.96
C SER A 327 8.87 0.91 -8.83
N TYR A 328 9.03 1.91 -7.98
CA TYR A 328 10.27 2.64 -7.80
C TYR A 328 10.94 2.31 -6.46
N ILE A 329 12.24 2.59 -6.40
CA ILE A 329 13.09 2.28 -5.26
C ILE A 329 13.86 3.54 -4.87
N HIS A 330 13.92 3.79 -3.56
CA HIS A 330 14.79 4.82 -3.02
C HIS A 330 16.03 4.17 -2.42
N THR A 331 17.16 4.84 -2.56
CA THR A 331 18.38 4.49 -1.81
C THR A 331 18.90 5.71 -1.08
N TYR A 332 19.55 5.47 0.04
CA TYR A 332 20.29 6.47 0.80
C TYR A 332 21.70 5.96 1.01
N ASP A 333 22.68 6.76 0.64
CA ASP A 333 24.08 6.50 0.92
C ASP A 333 24.46 7.16 2.25
N PRO A 334 24.78 6.40 3.31
CA PRO A 334 25.12 7.00 4.59
C PRO A 334 26.45 7.76 4.61
N GLU A 335 27.35 7.51 3.66
CA GLU A 335 28.66 8.17 3.60
C GLU A 335 28.55 9.54 2.92
N THR A 336 27.79 9.63 1.82
CA THR A 336 27.58 10.91 1.10
C THR A 336 26.34 11.66 1.56
N GLN A 337 25.47 11.01 2.34
CA GLN A 337 24.16 11.50 2.77
C GLN A 337 23.21 11.82 1.62
N GLU A 338 23.41 11.18 0.47
CA GLU A 338 22.61 11.43 -0.73
C GLU A 338 21.45 10.44 -0.87
N TRP A 339 20.29 10.98 -1.25
CA TRP A 339 19.13 10.20 -1.66
C TRP A 339 19.10 10.03 -3.18
N ARG A 340 18.82 8.81 -3.64
CA ARG A 340 18.65 8.47 -5.06
C ARG A 340 17.34 7.73 -5.28
N LEU A 341 16.76 7.90 -6.47
CA LEU A 341 15.58 7.16 -6.95
C LEU A 341 15.93 6.34 -8.18
N PHE A 342 15.46 5.10 -8.17
CA PHE A 342 15.44 4.21 -9.31
C PHE A 342 13.99 4.05 -9.75
N ASP A 343 13.64 4.67 -10.86
CA ASP A 343 12.29 4.66 -11.42
C ASP A 343 12.21 3.62 -12.54
N TRP A 344 11.30 2.64 -12.38
CA TRP A 344 11.11 1.57 -13.34
C TRP A 344 9.93 1.83 -14.29
N ALA A 345 9.43 3.07 -14.35
CA ALA A 345 8.39 3.51 -15.28
C ALA A 345 7.13 2.62 -15.25
N GLY A 346 6.70 2.22 -14.04
CA GLY A 346 5.54 1.35 -13.85
C GLY A 346 5.79 -0.14 -14.12
N LYS A 347 7.01 -0.54 -14.54
CA LYS A 347 7.39 -1.95 -14.71
C LYS A 347 7.73 -2.55 -13.36
N GLY A 348 6.70 -2.98 -12.63
CA GLY A 348 6.84 -3.57 -11.30
C GLY A 348 5.52 -3.53 -10.52
N PRO A 349 5.59 -3.59 -9.17
CA PRO A 349 4.44 -3.36 -8.30
C PRO A 349 3.72 -2.06 -8.66
N LYS A 350 2.39 -2.08 -8.80
CA LYS A 350 1.62 -0.89 -9.19
C LYS A 350 1.28 -0.01 -8.01
N ILE A 351 0.71 -0.59 -6.94
CA ILE A 351 0.35 0.12 -5.72
C ILE A 351 0.49 -0.86 -4.55
N GLY A 352 1.17 -0.41 -3.50
CA GLY A 352 1.22 -1.06 -2.19
C GLY A 352 1.34 0.03 -1.13
N SER A 353 0.97 -0.28 0.11
CA SER A 353 1.08 0.66 1.23
C SER A 353 1.44 -0.11 2.49
N ARG A 354 2.06 0.57 3.47
CA ARG A 354 2.41 -0.02 4.77
C ARG A 354 3.24 -1.29 4.63
N VAL A 355 4.34 -1.20 3.89
CA VAL A 355 5.26 -2.32 3.68
C VAL A 355 5.90 -2.78 4.98
N TYR A 356 6.42 -1.86 5.81
CA TYR A 356 7.17 -2.20 7.02
C TYR A 356 8.25 -3.27 6.76
N SER A 357 8.40 -4.27 7.63
CA SER A 357 9.33 -5.39 7.47
C SER A 357 8.95 -6.40 6.38
N LYS A 358 7.90 -6.16 5.57
CA LYS A 358 7.57 -6.99 4.39
C LYS A 358 8.49 -6.75 3.19
N TRP A 359 9.70 -6.24 3.41
CA TRP A 359 10.74 -5.98 2.41
C TRP A 359 12.08 -6.50 2.93
N VAL A 360 12.60 -7.57 2.32
CA VAL A 360 13.75 -8.28 2.86
C VAL A 360 14.81 -8.54 1.79
N TRP A 361 16.08 -8.48 2.17
CA TRP A 361 17.21 -8.78 1.31
C TRP A 361 17.64 -10.23 1.45
N LEU A 362 17.93 -10.88 0.32
CA LEU A 362 18.41 -12.26 0.25
C LEU A 362 19.87 -12.22 -0.27
N PRO A 363 20.88 -12.15 0.61
CA PRO A 363 22.28 -11.93 0.21
C PRO A 363 22.81 -12.98 -0.76
N ARG A 364 22.41 -14.25 -0.58
CA ARG A 364 22.83 -15.37 -1.43
C ARG A 364 22.50 -15.17 -2.91
N TYR A 365 21.36 -14.54 -3.19
CA TYR A 365 20.90 -14.30 -4.57
C TYR A 365 21.10 -12.84 -5.00
N ASP A 366 21.43 -11.96 -4.05
CA ASP A 366 21.52 -10.51 -4.23
C ASP A 366 20.23 -9.93 -4.85
N VAL A 367 19.11 -10.33 -4.26
CA VAL A 367 17.77 -9.84 -4.61
C VAL A 367 17.02 -9.48 -3.34
N TYR A 368 15.94 -8.73 -3.51
CA TYR A 368 15.00 -8.37 -2.46
C TYR A 368 13.66 -9.02 -2.74
N VAL A 369 12.94 -9.39 -1.69
CA VAL A 369 11.56 -9.83 -1.82
C VAL A 369 10.65 -8.91 -1.02
N GLY A 370 9.55 -8.51 -1.67
CA GLY A 370 8.57 -7.57 -1.14
C GLY A 370 7.14 -8.07 -1.25
N TYR A 371 6.32 -7.79 -0.23
CA TYR A 371 4.88 -8.03 -0.26
C TYR A 371 4.08 -6.86 0.32
N ALA A 372 3.17 -6.27 -0.47
CA ALA A 372 2.50 -5.02 -0.12
C ALA A 372 0.99 -4.96 -0.36
N ASP A 373 0.40 -6.02 -0.94
CA ASP A 373 -1.05 -6.12 -1.17
C ASP A 373 -1.52 -7.57 -1.08
N ALA A 374 -2.58 -7.81 -0.30
CA ALA A 374 -3.07 -9.16 0.01
C ALA A 374 -3.62 -9.92 -1.20
N LYS A 375 -4.02 -9.20 -2.25
CA LYS A 375 -4.61 -9.79 -3.46
C LYS A 375 -3.57 -9.99 -4.55
N SER A 376 -2.49 -9.21 -4.53
CA SER A 376 -1.40 -9.25 -5.47
C SER A 376 -0.36 -10.32 -5.12
N SER A 377 0.54 -10.57 -6.07
CA SER A 377 1.70 -11.45 -5.91
C SER A 377 2.80 -10.79 -5.09
N ALA A 378 3.70 -11.60 -4.54
CA ALA A 378 4.99 -11.13 -4.04
C ALA A 378 5.93 -10.75 -5.21
N TRP A 379 6.83 -9.83 -4.94
CA TRP A 379 7.73 -9.26 -5.94
C TRP A 379 9.18 -9.49 -5.56
N VAL A 380 9.99 -9.89 -6.54
CA VAL A 380 11.44 -10.01 -6.46
C VAL A 380 12.06 -8.82 -7.16
N TYR A 381 13.05 -8.20 -6.55
CA TYR A 381 13.75 -7.04 -7.10
C TYR A 381 15.26 -7.28 -7.11
N ARG A 382 15.93 -6.90 -8.20
CA ARG A 382 17.39 -6.79 -8.24
C ARG A 382 17.78 -5.33 -8.44
N HIS A 383 18.60 -4.84 -7.52
CA HIS A 383 19.13 -3.48 -7.57
C HIS A 383 20.32 -3.39 -8.54
N PRO A 384 20.36 -2.43 -9.48
CA PRO A 384 21.54 -2.20 -10.33
C PRO A 384 22.63 -1.45 -9.57
N ILE A 385 23.78 -2.08 -9.32
CA ILE A 385 24.92 -1.47 -8.61
C ILE A 385 25.68 -0.48 -9.51
N SER A 386 25.73 -0.72 -10.83
CA SER A 386 26.45 0.12 -11.79
C SER A 386 25.70 1.38 -12.20
N GLU A 387 24.39 1.44 -11.99
CA GLU A 387 23.57 2.58 -12.39
C GLU A 387 23.49 3.62 -11.27
N LYS A 388 23.70 4.89 -11.62
CA LYS A 388 23.46 6.00 -10.71
C LYS A 388 22.01 6.44 -10.87
N GLY A 389 21.16 6.08 -9.91
CA GLY A 389 19.77 6.55 -9.84
C GLY A 389 19.66 8.08 -9.87
N LYS A 390 18.46 8.60 -10.14
CA LYS A 390 18.21 10.04 -10.20
C LYS A 390 18.41 10.66 -8.80
N PRO A 391 19.14 11.77 -8.66
CA PRO A 391 19.25 12.46 -7.38
C PRO A 391 17.87 12.95 -6.91
N VAL A 392 17.57 12.72 -5.64
CA VAL A 392 16.39 13.29 -5.00
C VAL A 392 16.76 14.68 -4.50
N ASN A 393 16.04 15.69 -4.96
CA ASN A 393 16.23 17.05 -4.52
C ASN A 393 15.26 17.36 -3.37
N THR A 394 15.81 17.60 -2.19
CA THR A 394 15.02 17.96 -0.99
C THR A 394 14.55 19.41 -1.02
N SER A 395 15.06 20.24 -1.95
CA SER A 395 14.62 21.60 -2.17
C SER A 395 13.31 21.63 -2.97
N SER A 396 12.45 22.63 -2.75
CA SER A 396 11.31 22.90 -3.62
C SER A 396 11.77 23.51 -4.96
N ILE A 397 11.00 23.35 -6.05
CA ILE A 397 11.21 24.12 -7.29
C ILE A 397 10.82 25.60 -7.13
N GLN A 398 10.12 25.96 -6.05
CA GLN A 398 9.59 27.30 -5.82
C GLN A 398 10.63 28.43 -5.92
N PRO A 399 11.88 28.30 -5.43
CA PRO A 399 12.90 29.34 -5.57
C PRO A 399 13.24 29.66 -7.03
N LEU A 400 13.28 28.64 -7.91
CA LEU A 400 13.50 28.84 -9.35
C LEU A 400 12.37 29.68 -9.96
N LEU A 401 11.13 29.35 -9.63
CA LEU A 401 9.95 30.08 -10.09
C LEU A 401 9.88 31.52 -9.55
N LYS A 402 10.35 31.74 -8.32
CA LYS A 402 10.41 33.08 -7.73
C LYS A 402 11.40 33.98 -8.47
N LYS A 403 12.58 33.45 -8.80
CA LYS A 403 13.66 34.17 -9.50
C LYS A 403 13.31 34.50 -10.96
N ALA A 404 12.52 33.66 -11.61
CA ALA A 404 12.11 33.86 -13.01
C ALA A 404 11.29 35.15 -13.22
N LYS A 405 11.56 35.82 -14.34
CA LYS A 405 10.82 37.00 -14.79
C LYS A 405 9.51 36.59 -15.48
N PRO A 406 8.45 37.43 -15.44
CA PRO A 406 7.24 37.16 -16.21
C PRO A 406 7.53 36.95 -17.71
N GLY A 407 6.92 35.92 -18.30
CA GLY A 407 7.12 35.52 -19.70
C GLY A 407 8.33 34.63 -19.96
N GLU A 408 9.18 34.39 -18.95
CA GLU A 408 10.38 33.56 -19.10
C GLU A 408 10.03 32.07 -19.27
N THR A 409 10.87 31.37 -20.04
CA THR A 409 10.87 29.90 -20.05
C THR A 409 11.79 29.38 -18.96
N VAL A 410 11.22 28.69 -17.98
CA VAL A 410 11.95 28.08 -16.88
C VAL A 410 12.08 26.58 -17.13
N LYS A 411 13.29 26.14 -17.45
CA LYS A 411 13.61 24.72 -17.51
C LYS A 411 13.89 24.22 -16.10
N ILE A 412 13.01 23.37 -15.58
CA ILE A 412 13.19 22.79 -14.25
C ILE A 412 14.25 21.68 -14.35
N PRO A 413 15.28 21.67 -13.49
CA PRO A 413 16.29 20.62 -13.53
C PRO A 413 15.66 19.23 -13.35
N PRO A 414 16.12 18.21 -14.08
CA PRO A 414 15.73 16.83 -13.86
C PRO A 414 15.96 16.43 -12.41
N GLY A 415 14.97 15.79 -11.79
CA GLY A 415 15.05 15.44 -10.39
C GLY A 415 13.68 15.18 -9.76
N ILE A 416 13.74 14.85 -8.48
CA ILE A 416 12.54 14.57 -7.69
C ILE A 416 12.41 15.62 -6.61
N TYR A 417 11.24 16.20 -6.49
CA TYR A 417 10.94 17.33 -5.63
C TYR A 417 9.81 16.98 -4.66
N GLN A 418 9.97 17.31 -3.39
CA GLN A 418 9.00 16.90 -2.36
C GLN A 418 7.67 17.62 -2.43
N ALA A 419 7.74 18.92 -2.72
CA ALA A 419 6.60 19.80 -2.64
C ALA A 419 6.22 20.27 -4.04
N GLY A 420 4.91 20.37 -4.24
CA GLY A 420 4.32 21.10 -5.34
C GLY A 420 4.77 22.55 -5.39
N ALA A 421 4.27 23.26 -6.40
CA ALA A 421 4.71 24.61 -6.67
C ALA A 421 3.56 25.55 -7.00
N ILE A 422 3.74 26.80 -6.61
CA ILE A 422 2.83 27.90 -6.89
C ILE A 422 3.38 28.71 -8.07
N ILE A 423 2.58 28.86 -9.11
CA ILE A 423 2.84 29.70 -10.28
C ILE A 423 1.89 30.91 -10.18
N ASN A 424 2.44 32.10 -9.95
CA ASN A 424 1.65 33.32 -9.73
C ASN A 424 1.95 34.44 -10.74
N LYS A 425 2.63 34.11 -11.84
CA LYS A 425 3.01 35.03 -12.91
C LYS A 425 3.09 34.28 -14.24
N SER A 426 3.02 35.00 -15.34
CA SER A 426 3.24 34.44 -16.69
C SER A 426 4.59 33.70 -16.75
N LEU A 427 4.58 32.42 -17.12
CA LEU A 427 5.77 31.57 -17.24
C LEU A 427 5.52 30.43 -18.22
N LYS A 428 6.56 29.98 -18.89
CA LYS A 428 6.59 28.68 -19.58
C LYS A 428 7.46 27.71 -18.79
N LEU A 429 6.90 26.61 -18.30
CA LEU A 429 7.64 25.59 -17.54
C LEU A 429 7.92 24.37 -18.41
N ASP A 430 9.19 24.00 -18.54
CA ASP A 430 9.59 22.69 -19.06
C ASP A 430 9.88 21.74 -17.88
N MET A 431 9.02 20.74 -17.72
CA MET A 431 9.03 19.77 -16.62
C MET A 431 9.64 18.41 -17.04
N LYS A 432 10.43 18.38 -18.13
CA LYS A 432 11.04 17.14 -18.60
C LYS A 432 11.90 16.49 -17.51
N ASP A 433 11.65 15.21 -17.25
CA ASP A 433 12.33 14.41 -16.23
C ASP A 433 12.18 14.93 -14.78
N VAL A 434 11.13 15.72 -14.52
CA VAL A 434 10.76 16.22 -13.19
C VAL A 434 9.67 15.35 -12.58
N ARG A 435 9.87 14.95 -11.33
CA ARG A 435 8.87 14.25 -10.53
C ARG A 435 8.58 15.05 -9.26
N ILE A 436 7.31 15.27 -8.96
CA ILE A 436 6.89 15.91 -7.72
C ILE A 436 6.09 14.91 -6.89
N ILE A 437 6.47 14.73 -5.63
CA ILE A 437 5.90 13.68 -4.77
C ILE A 437 4.67 14.18 -4.00
N GLY A 438 4.61 15.46 -3.62
CA GLY A 438 3.55 16.00 -2.77
C GLY A 438 2.83 17.22 -3.35
N PRO A 439 1.57 17.47 -2.97
CA PRO A 439 0.86 18.67 -3.37
C PRO A 439 1.41 19.92 -2.65
N THR A 440 1.15 21.09 -3.20
CA THR A 440 1.30 22.37 -2.50
C THR A 440 -0.03 22.80 -1.88
N HIS A 441 0.03 23.25 -0.63
CA HIS A 441 -1.10 23.79 0.14
C HIS A 441 -2.34 22.88 0.23
N GLY A 442 -2.15 21.55 0.11
CA GLY A 442 -3.28 20.60 0.08
C GLY A 442 -4.23 20.80 -1.10
N LYS A 443 -3.76 21.43 -2.18
CA LYS A 443 -4.61 21.87 -3.30
C LYS A 443 -4.27 21.20 -4.62
N GLY A 444 -2.99 21.06 -4.93
CA GLY A 444 -2.56 20.34 -6.12
C GLY A 444 -1.05 20.31 -6.28
N VAL A 445 -0.54 19.52 -7.21
CA VAL A 445 0.91 19.42 -7.45
C VAL A 445 1.43 20.72 -8.06
N LEU A 446 0.76 21.23 -9.09
CA LEU A 446 0.96 22.59 -9.58
C LEU A 446 -0.26 23.42 -9.24
N LEU A 447 -0.06 24.53 -8.53
CA LEU A 447 -1.08 25.51 -8.20
C LEU A 447 -0.81 26.80 -8.98
N ILE A 448 -1.54 27.03 -10.06
CA ILE A 448 -1.54 28.30 -10.77
C ILE A 448 -2.48 29.22 -10.00
N LYS A 449 -1.95 30.28 -9.37
CA LYS A 449 -2.73 31.16 -8.49
C LYS A 449 -2.55 32.62 -8.87
N ASN A 450 -3.63 33.24 -9.35
CA ASN A 450 -3.68 34.65 -9.74
C ASN A 450 -2.55 35.06 -10.69
N ALA A 451 -2.13 34.17 -11.59
CA ALA A 451 -1.09 34.45 -12.56
C ALA A 451 -1.61 35.46 -13.60
N LYS A 452 -0.92 36.61 -13.70
CA LYS A 452 -1.19 37.59 -14.75
C LYS A 452 -0.45 37.18 -16.03
N GLY A 453 -1.19 36.95 -17.10
CA GLY A 453 -0.66 36.52 -18.40
C GLY A 453 -0.60 34.99 -18.58
N PRO A 454 -0.06 34.52 -19.72
CA PRO A 454 -0.09 33.10 -20.09
C PRO A 454 0.83 32.24 -19.21
N VAL A 455 0.32 31.10 -18.76
CA VAL A 455 1.11 30.04 -18.13
C VAL A 455 1.09 28.81 -19.02
N ILE A 456 2.25 28.36 -19.46
CA ILE A 456 2.41 27.18 -20.31
C ILE A 456 3.15 26.10 -19.52
N ILE A 457 2.56 24.92 -19.40
CA ILE A 457 3.13 23.77 -18.72
C ILE A 457 3.43 22.69 -19.76
N GLU A 458 4.70 22.32 -19.92
CA GLU A 458 5.16 21.27 -20.84
C GLU A 458 5.76 20.08 -20.08
N ASN A 459 5.57 18.87 -20.60
CA ASN A 459 6.22 17.65 -20.12
C ASN A 459 5.90 17.29 -18.65
N PHE A 460 4.82 17.82 -18.09
CA PHE A 460 4.45 17.58 -16.70
C PHE A 460 3.92 16.16 -16.52
N ARG A 461 4.35 15.50 -15.44
CA ARG A 461 3.91 14.15 -15.11
C ARG A 461 3.58 13.98 -13.64
N THR A 462 2.47 13.30 -13.36
CA THR A 462 2.19 12.76 -12.01
C THR A 462 2.40 11.25 -12.03
N PHE A 463 3.14 10.76 -11.03
CA PHE A 463 3.57 9.36 -10.93
C PHE A 463 3.02 8.67 -9.67
N ASP A 464 2.94 9.42 -8.57
CA ASP A 464 2.54 8.92 -7.26
C ASP A 464 1.08 9.24 -6.96
N PRO A 465 0.39 8.40 -6.15
CA PRO A 465 -0.92 8.73 -5.63
C PRO A 465 -0.92 10.07 -4.88
N ILE A 466 -1.50 11.10 -5.48
CA ILE A 466 -1.69 12.40 -4.83
C ILE A 466 -2.98 12.31 -4.02
N ARG A 467 -2.88 12.34 -2.67
CA ARG A 467 -4.02 12.19 -1.76
C ARG A 467 -4.04 13.27 -0.68
N CYS A 468 -5.10 14.06 -0.62
CA CYS A 468 -5.25 15.14 0.36
C CYS A 468 -6.68 15.70 0.50
N GLY A 469 -7.69 15.08 -0.09
CA GLY A 469 -9.08 15.52 0.03
C GLY A 469 -9.42 16.72 -0.85
N ASN A 470 -9.47 16.48 -2.17
CA ASN A 470 -9.65 17.41 -3.30
C ASN A 470 -8.37 18.04 -3.88
N CYS A 471 -7.25 17.31 -3.93
CA CYS A 471 -6.08 17.76 -4.70
C CYS A 471 -6.17 17.44 -6.19
N ALA A 472 -5.68 18.36 -7.01
CA ALA A 472 -5.47 18.12 -8.43
C ALA A 472 -4.00 17.85 -8.80
N GLY A 473 -3.77 17.16 -9.91
CA GLY A 473 -2.48 17.24 -10.59
C GLY A 473 -2.13 18.71 -10.90
N ILE A 474 -3.08 19.43 -11.49
CA ILE A 474 -2.98 20.87 -11.74
C ILE A 474 -4.24 21.57 -11.23
N LYS A 475 -4.08 22.53 -10.32
CA LYS A 475 -5.17 23.40 -9.85
C LYS A 475 -4.93 24.83 -10.30
N ILE A 476 -5.97 25.47 -10.84
CA ILE A 476 -5.94 26.83 -11.37
C ILE A 476 -6.93 27.67 -10.58
N GLU A 477 -6.44 28.69 -9.88
CA GLU A 477 -7.20 29.61 -9.04
C GLU A 477 -6.97 31.06 -9.48
N GLY A 478 -8.04 31.85 -9.56
CA GLY A 478 -7.98 33.27 -9.95
C GLY A 478 -8.87 33.62 -11.13
N LYS A 479 -8.93 34.93 -11.42
CA LYS A 479 -9.80 35.50 -12.46
C LYS A 479 -9.07 35.59 -13.81
N ASN A 480 -9.79 35.35 -14.90
CA ASN A 480 -9.33 35.56 -16.29
C ASN A 480 -7.96 34.93 -16.56
N PHE A 481 -7.74 33.70 -16.10
CA PHE A 481 -6.48 33.00 -16.31
C PHE A 481 -6.27 32.62 -17.78
N ASN A 482 -5.03 32.39 -18.19
CA ASN A 482 -4.71 31.81 -19.50
C ASN A 482 -3.68 30.69 -19.30
N VAL A 483 -4.13 29.44 -19.36
CA VAL A 483 -3.29 28.28 -19.06
C VAL A 483 -3.31 27.29 -20.23
N THR A 484 -2.12 26.88 -20.65
CA THR A 484 -1.93 25.79 -21.61
C THR A 484 -1.16 24.65 -20.95
N VAL A 485 -1.68 23.44 -21.00
CA VAL A 485 -1.02 22.21 -20.57
C VAL A 485 -0.76 21.34 -21.78
N ARG A 486 0.50 20.94 -21.99
CA ARG A 486 0.86 20.16 -23.17
C ARG A 486 1.92 19.11 -22.97
N LYS A 487 1.91 18.09 -23.83
CA LYS A 487 2.89 16.98 -23.82
C LYS A 487 3.01 16.33 -22.43
N SER A 488 1.91 16.30 -21.70
CA SER A 488 1.88 15.98 -20.27
C SER A 488 1.19 14.64 -20.02
N HIS A 489 1.46 14.04 -18.85
CA HIS A 489 0.80 12.82 -18.41
C HIS A 489 0.34 12.95 -16.95
N ILE A 490 -0.96 13.16 -16.75
CA ILE A 490 -1.53 13.31 -15.40
C ILE A 490 -2.26 12.01 -15.04
N SER A 491 -1.69 11.27 -14.08
CA SER A 491 -2.27 10.04 -13.54
C SER A 491 -2.25 9.93 -12.03
N ASN A 492 -3.03 8.98 -11.48
CA ASN A 492 -3.03 8.61 -10.06
C ASN A 492 -3.27 9.81 -9.12
N ALA A 493 -4.15 10.74 -9.49
CA ALA A 493 -4.53 11.87 -8.65
C ALA A 493 -6.01 11.80 -8.26
N GLU A 494 -6.41 12.58 -7.26
CA GLU A 494 -7.83 12.71 -6.91
C GLU A 494 -8.58 13.46 -8.01
N MET A 495 -8.11 14.65 -8.40
CA MET A 495 -8.48 15.39 -9.62
C MET A 495 -7.33 15.38 -10.62
N GLY A 496 -7.62 15.39 -11.92
CA GLY A 496 -6.63 15.64 -12.97
C GLY A 496 -6.28 17.13 -13.06
N ILE A 497 -7.11 17.90 -13.78
CA ILE A 497 -7.02 19.37 -13.88
C ILE A 497 -8.30 19.99 -13.33
N LEU A 498 -8.17 20.96 -12.43
CA LEU A 498 -9.28 21.68 -11.80
C LEU A 498 -9.12 23.18 -11.96
N THR A 499 -10.11 23.86 -12.55
CA THR A 499 -10.13 25.33 -12.67
C THR A 499 -11.12 25.97 -11.70
N ASP A 500 -10.91 27.27 -11.46
CA ASP A 500 -11.83 28.15 -10.76
C ASP A 500 -13.05 28.54 -11.64
N ASN A 501 -13.90 29.42 -11.11
CA ASN A 501 -15.18 29.83 -11.69
C ASN A 501 -15.24 31.34 -12.05
N TRP A 502 -14.12 31.94 -12.44
CA TRP A 502 -14.03 33.40 -12.64
C TRP A 502 -13.43 33.81 -14.00
N GLY A 503 -13.85 33.15 -15.08
CA GLY A 503 -13.39 33.47 -16.44
C GLY A 503 -11.98 32.94 -16.75
N GLY A 504 -11.56 33.06 -18.00
CA GLY A 504 -10.27 32.59 -18.50
C GLY A 504 -10.33 31.42 -19.49
N ALA A 505 -9.17 30.95 -19.91
CA ALA A 505 -9.01 29.90 -20.91
C ALA A 505 -8.09 28.78 -20.42
N LEU A 506 -8.54 27.54 -20.59
CA LEU A 506 -7.74 26.33 -20.42
C LEU A 506 -7.59 25.62 -21.78
N ILE A 507 -6.35 25.42 -22.20
CA ILE A 507 -5.99 24.61 -23.38
C ILE A 507 -5.22 23.38 -22.91
N VAL A 508 -5.65 22.20 -23.35
CA VAL A 508 -4.99 20.91 -23.11
C VAL A 508 -4.67 20.28 -24.46
N GLU A 509 -3.38 20.10 -24.77
CA GLU A 509 -2.94 19.56 -26.05
C GLU A 509 -1.92 18.42 -25.89
N ASP A 510 -1.98 17.40 -26.75
CA ASP A 510 -0.98 16.32 -26.79
C ASP A 510 -0.75 15.67 -25.40
N THR A 511 -1.82 15.49 -24.62
CA THR A 511 -1.74 15.14 -23.19
C THR A 511 -2.54 13.87 -22.87
N LEU A 512 -1.98 13.03 -22.01
CA LEU A 512 -2.64 11.85 -21.44
C LEU A 512 -3.13 12.19 -20.03
N ILE A 513 -4.42 11.99 -19.76
CA ILE A 513 -4.96 12.04 -18.40
C ILE A 513 -5.65 10.70 -18.12
N GLU A 514 -5.20 9.98 -17.10
CA GLU A 514 -5.70 8.63 -16.82
C GLU A 514 -5.67 8.25 -15.34
N ASP A 515 -6.44 7.24 -14.95
CA ASP A 515 -6.40 6.67 -13.61
C ASP A 515 -6.61 7.71 -12.49
N ILE A 516 -7.67 8.51 -12.65
CA ILE A 516 -8.06 9.56 -11.69
C ILE A 516 -9.23 9.06 -10.83
N GLY A 517 -9.18 9.34 -9.52
CA GLY A 517 -10.19 8.91 -8.53
C GLY A 517 -9.71 7.77 -7.63
N HIS A 518 -10.04 7.82 -6.33
CA HIS A 518 -9.38 6.97 -5.32
C HIS A 518 -10.25 6.46 -4.14
N ALA A 519 -11.55 6.82 -4.04
CA ALA A 519 -12.44 6.30 -3.01
C ALA A 519 -13.94 6.36 -3.40
N ARG A 520 -14.70 5.32 -3.03
CA ARG A 520 -16.16 5.21 -3.21
C ARG A 520 -16.89 6.09 -2.19
N GLY A 521 -17.83 6.92 -2.64
CA GLY A 521 -18.67 7.79 -1.78
C GLY A 521 -18.13 9.20 -1.50
N GLN A 522 -16.99 9.58 -2.10
CA GLN A 522 -16.52 10.96 -2.16
C GLN A 522 -17.15 11.69 -3.37
N GLU A 523 -17.12 13.03 -3.40
CA GLU A 523 -17.60 13.84 -4.54
C GLU A 523 -17.08 13.30 -5.89
N PRO A 524 -17.87 13.42 -6.99
CA PRO A 524 -17.46 12.90 -8.29
C PRO A 524 -16.12 13.51 -8.69
N MET A 525 -15.15 12.63 -8.95
CA MET A 525 -13.79 13.01 -9.30
C MET A 525 -13.67 13.29 -10.81
N HIS A 526 -12.77 14.16 -11.26
CA HIS A 526 -12.72 14.57 -12.68
C HIS A 526 -11.33 14.49 -13.28
N LEU A 527 -11.20 13.93 -14.49
CA LEU A 527 -9.95 14.06 -15.26
C LEU A 527 -9.74 15.54 -15.63
N ILE A 528 -10.79 16.21 -16.12
CA ILE A 528 -10.82 17.67 -16.31
C ILE A 528 -12.11 18.20 -15.70
N TYR A 529 -11.99 19.13 -14.76
CA TYR A 529 -13.09 19.97 -14.31
C TYR A 529 -12.80 21.44 -14.66
N ALA A 530 -13.44 21.90 -15.74
CA ALA A 530 -13.51 23.32 -16.08
C ALA A 530 -14.72 23.94 -15.38
N GLY A 531 -14.46 24.87 -14.46
CA GLY A 531 -15.45 25.72 -13.82
C GLY A 531 -16.05 26.74 -14.78
N ILE A 532 -16.64 27.82 -14.26
CA ILE A 532 -17.19 28.92 -15.06
C ILE A 532 -16.04 29.73 -15.68
N ILE A 533 -15.69 29.41 -16.91
CA ILE A 533 -14.56 29.99 -17.66
C ILE A 533 -15.01 30.35 -19.09
N ASP A 534 -14.20 31.10 -19.82
CA ASP A 534 -14.56 31.52 -21.19
C ASP A 534 -14.35 30.38 -22.19
N LYS A 535 -13.25 29.64 -22.06
CA LYS A 535 -12.87 28.59 -23.02
C LYS A 535 -12.22 27.38 -22.37
N LEU A 536 -12.71 26.19 -22.74
CA LEU A 536 -11.99 24.93 -22.62
C LEU A 536 -11.69 24.42 -24.04
N ARG A 537 -10.42 24.10 -24.33
CA ARG A 537 -10.02 23.40 -25.56
C ARG A 537 -9.18 22.18 -25.23
N VAL A 538 -9.60 21.01 -25.71
CA VAL A 538 -8.86 19.75 -25.56
C VAL A 538 -8.58 19.19 -26.96
N VAL A 539 -7.30 19.01 -27.31
CA VAL A 539 -6.89 18.62 -28.66
C VAL A 539 -5.81 17.53 -28.62
N ARG A 540 -5.86 16.56 -29.56
CA ARG A 540 -4.85 15.49 -29.72
C ARG A 540 -4.49 14.78 -28.41
N SER A 541 -5.48 14.58 -27.54
CA SER A 541 -5.26 14.11 -26.17
C SER A 541 -5.90 12.73 -25.95
N THR A 542 -5.56 12.09 -24.83
CA THR A 542 -6.20 10.83 -24.40
C THR A 542 -6.70 10.98 -22.98
N LEU A 543 -8.01 10.78 -22.78
CA LEU A 543 -8.66 10.84 -21.48
C LEU A 543 -9.32 9.47 -21.20
N ARG A 544 -8.84 8.74 -20.19
CA ARG A 544 -9.35 7.37 -19.93
C ARG A 544 -9.32 6.97 -18.48
N ARG A 545 -10.14 5.98 -18.10
CA ARG A 545 -10.10 5.35 -16.76
C ARG A 545 -10.31 6.37 -15.63
N SER A 546 -11.44 7.05 -15.66
CA SER A 546 -11.98 7.67 -14.45
C SER A 546 -12.48 6.57 -13.53
N HIS A 547 -12.06 6.54 -12.27
CA HIS A 547 -12.46 5.52 -11.30
C HIS A 547 -13.69 5.98 -10.53
N TYR A 548 -14.52 5.03 -10.10
CA TYR A 548 -15.73 5.28 -9.29
C TYR A 548 -16.77 6.15 -10.03
N TYR A 549 -17.52 7.00 -9.32
CA TYR A 549 -18.46 7.97 -9.89
C TYR A 549 -17.78 9.17 -10.57
N GLY A 550 -16.50 9.04 -10.96
CA GLY A 550 -15.77 10.12 -11.58
C GLY A 550 -16.20 10.38 -13.02
N HIS A 551 -16.22 11.64 -13.44
CA HIS A 551 -16.44 12.02 -14.82
C HIS A 551 -15.11 12.24 -15.55
N ILE A 552 -15.12 12.08 -16.87
CA ILE A 552 -13.94 12.35 -17.69
C ILE A 552 -13.77 13.86 -17.88
N VAL A 553 -14.78 14.52 -18.46
CA VAL A 553 -14.78 15.97 -18.64
C VAL A 553 -16.05 16.53 -18.05
N LYS A 554 -15.92 17.48 -17.12
CA LYS A 554 -17.00 18.36 -16.69
C LYS A 554 -16.62 19.78 -17.08
N SER A 555 -17.42 20.39 -17.95
CA SER A 555 -17.19 21.75 -18.41
C SER A 555 -18.37 22.64 -18.07
N ARG A 556 -18.07 23.80 -17.48
CA ARG A 556 -18.98 24.95 -17.36
C ARG A 556 -18.44 26.14 -18.17
N ALA A 557 -17.54 25.89 -19.12
CA ALA A 557 -16.98 26.92 -19.98
C ALA A 557 -18.03 27.43 -20.97
N VAL A 558 -17.99 28.73 -21.30
CA VAL A 558 -18.86 29.32 -22.33
C VAL A 558 -18.65 28.63 -23.68
N HIS A 559 -17.40 28.35 -24.03
CA HIS A 559 -17.05 27.57 -25.21
C HIS A 559 -16.20 26.35 -24.84
N THR A 560 -16.65 25.16 -25.24
CA THR A 560 -15.89 23.91 -25.09
C THR A 560 -15.63 23.28 -26.46
N GLU A 561 -14.36 23.10 -26.81
CA GLU A 561 -13.90 22.43 -28.03
C GLU A 561 -13.13 21.17 -27.64
N ILE A 562 -13.53 20.01 -28.18
CA ILE A 562 -12.78 18.77 -28.05
C ILE A 562 -12.57 18.22 -29.46
N SER A 563 -11.32 18.12 -29.90
CA SER A 563 -10.94 17.67 -31.25
C SER A 563 -9.78 16.67 -31.19
N ASP A 564 -9.74 15.73 -32.13
CA ASP A 564 -8.68 14.71 -32.25
C ASP A 564 -8.32 13.99 -30.93
N THR A 565 -9.30 13.84 -30.02
CA THR A 565 -9.06 13.39 -28.65
C THR A 565 -9.77 12.07 -28.41
N TYR A 566 -9.04 11.08 -27.90
CA TYR A 566 -9.60 9.79 -27.50
C TYR A 566 -10.17 9.86 -26.10
N ILE A 567 -11.47 9.59 -25.96
CA ILE A 567 -12.17 9.56 -24.67
C ILE A 567 -12.70 8.14 -24.43
N SER A 568 -12.23 7.49 -23.36
CA SER A 568 -12.65 6.15 -22.97
C SER A 568 -13.23 6.17 -21.56
N GLY A 569 -14.44 5.62 -21.42
CA GLY A 569 -15.31 5.61 -20.23
C GLY A 569 -14.65 5.23 -18.89
N GLY A 570 -15.40 5.45 -17.80
CA GLY A 570 -14.96 5.13 -16.44
C GLY A 570 -14.85 3.63 -16.18
N ILE A 571 -14.02 3.25 -15.20
CA ILE A 571 -13.95 1.90 -14.63
C ILE A 571 -14.79 1.94 -13.35
N GLY A 572 -15.94 1.24 -13.39
CA GLY A 572 -16.89 1.14 -12.29
C GLY A 572 -16.43 0.24 -11.15
#